data_AF-A0AAU9U0R5-F1
#
_entry.id   AF-A0AAU9U0R5-F1
#
_cell.length_a   1.000
_cell.length_b   1.000
_cell.length_c   1.000
_cell.angle_alpha   90.00
_cell.angle_beta   90.00
_cell.angle_gamma   90.00
#
_symmetry.space_group_name_H-M   'P 1'
#
loop_
_entity.id
_entity.type
_entity.pdbx_description
1 polymer ?
#
loop_
_entity_poly.entity_id
_entity_poly.type
_entity_poly.pdbx_seq_one_letter_code
_entity_poly.pdbx_strand_id
1 'polypeptide(L)'
;MKRHSRSDSIQDIQDNVIETNIEPGGTGNVKIRRGKKSLIKQYLMDYTANSNLHGLKYIGERERTSVEKIFWLFMFTCSVILCAGLIRKVWIKWNESPVIVSFAENSTPVWQIPYPAVTVCFETKAQQTKFNFTYFFHLTQNQSTAGTISEEERNLFEDVSLVCDSHLAPSDGRKYSVGNETAENIKQLSPNITDVFLACKWKNVQTKSCSDLFSPILTEEGLCYTFNTMGADELFRINNLNTDYDYLERSNKTQSWSLENGYLSNTSLETYPHRGTGYGATTGLVILLKAKKPDLDYLCRGPVQGFKILLHNPAELPRLSQQYFRAPLSQEVVVAVKPKMMTTSEGLKPYNPIRRQCYFPSERYLKYFKVYTQANCEMECLTKFTYVRCGCVHFGMPRESFMNN
;
A
#
# COMPACT_ATOMS: atom_id res chain seq x y z
N MET A 1 30.33 -20.14 44.96
CA MET A 1 30.30 -21.52 45.48
C MET A 1 31.01 -22.42 44.48
N LYS A 2 32.08 -23.11 44.91
CA LYS A 2 33.01 -23.87 44.06
C LYS A 2 32.28 -24.97 43.25
N ARG A 3 32.54 -25.05 41.94
CA ARG A 3 32.20 -26.21 41.10
C ARG A 3 33.14 -27.37 41.46
N HIS A 4 32.60 -28.43 42.05
CA HIS A 4 33.27 -29.72 42.05
C HIS A 4 32.87 -30.47 40.77
N SER A 5 33.86 -30.74 39.92
CA SER A 5 33.80 -31.81 38.93
C SER A 5 33.80 -33.14 39.68
N ARG A 6 32.92 -34.07 39.28
CA ARG A 6 33.05 -35.49 39.62
C ARG A 6 32.39 -36.34 38.53
N SER A 7 33.24 -36.84 37.63
CA SER A 7 33.17 -38.22 37.15
C SER A 7 33.33 -39.18 38.34
N ASP A 8 32.92 -40.43 38.13
CA ASP A 8 33.01 -41.58 39.04
C ASP A 8 31.77 -41.83 39.92
N SER A 9 30.87 -42.66 39.40
CA SER A 9 30.14 -43.70 40.16
C SER A 9 29.24 -44.52 39.22
N ILE A 10 29.87 -45.36 38.38
CA ILE A 10 29.24 -46.61 37.91
C ILE A 10 29.89 -47.71 38.74
N GLN A 11 29.34 -48.01 39.92
CA GLN A 11 29.48 -49.30 40.63
C GLN A 11 28.74 -49.22 41.96
N ASP A 12 27.55 -49.81 41.99
CA ASP A 12 27.21 -50.89 42.93
C ASP A 12 25.74 -51.26 42.74
N ILE A 13 25.51 -52.26 41.87
CA ILE A 13 24.33 -53.10 41.97
C ILE A 13 24.62 -54.00 43.18
N GLN A 14 24.05 -53.67 44.33
CA GLN A 14 24.13 -54.53 45.51
C GLN A 14 23.29 -55.78 45.26
N ASP A 15 23.96 -56.84 44.80
CA ASP A 15 23.49 -58.21 44.90
C ASP A 15 23.24 -58.52 46.38
N ASN A 16 22.00 -58.84 46.73
CA ASN A 16 21.66 -59.33 48.05
C ASN A 16 22.22 -60.74 48.20
N VAL A 17 23.37 -60.85 48.88
CA VAL A 17 23.88 -62.12 49.41
C VAL A 17 22.92 -62.59 50.50
N ILE A 18 22.33 -63.76 50.27
CA ILE A 18 21.49 -64.49 51.22
C ILE A 18 22.43 -65.22 52.18
N GLU A 19 22.57 -64.74 53.42
CA GLU A 19 23.11 -65.54 54.51
C GLU A 19 22.00 -66.43 55.10
N THR A 20 22.03 -67.72 54.76
CA THR A 20 21.28 -68.77 55.47
C THR A 20 22.16 -69.37 56.56
N ASN A 21 21.77 -69.22 57.83
CA ASN A 21 22.17 -70.11 58.92
C ASN A 21 20.94 -70.92 59.37
N ILE A 22 21.18 -72.21 59.60
CA ILE A 22 20.23 -73.34 59.62
C ILE A 22 19.68 -73.58 61.05
N GLU A 23 18.38 -73.91 61.20
CA GLU A 23 17.85 -75.15 61.85
C GLU A 23 16.31 -75.14 62.07
N PRO A 24 15.66 -76.32 62.25
CA PRO A 24 14.49 -76.72 61.45
C PRO A 24 13.14 -76.57 62.16
N GLY A 25 12.08 -76.39 61.35
CA GLY A 25 10.69 -76.69 61.75
C GLY A 25 9.80 -75.46 61.89
N GLY A 26 8.92 -75.24 60.91
CA GLY A 26 7.83 -74.28 61.00
C GLY A 26 7.46 -73.69 59.64
N THR A 27 6.43 -74.25 59.00
CA THR A 27 5.82 -73.73 57.77
C THR A 27 5.11 -72.39 58.03
N GLY A 28 5.86 -71.29 57.98
CA GLY A 28 5.35 -69.92 58.03
C GLY A 28 5.31 -69.29 56.63
N ASN A 29 4.11 -69.13 56.08
CA ASN A 29 3.86 -68.51 54.78
C ASN A 29 4.12 -66.98 54.85
N VAL A 30 5.31 -66.50 54.49
CA VAL A 30 5.62 -65.05 54.47
C VAL A 30 5.15 -64.43 53.16
N LYS A 31 3.96 -63.81 53.18
CA LYS A 31 3.49 -62.93 52.10
C LYS A 31 4.23 -61.58 52.14
N ILE A 32 5.21 -61.39 51.26
CA ILE A 32 5.83 -60.08 51.01
C ILE A 32 4.94 -59.26 50.07
N ARG A 33 4.11 -58.36 50.63
CA ARG A 33 3.48 -57.27 49.85
C ARG A 33 4.41 -56.05 49.84
N ARG A 34 5.37 -55.98 48.91
CA ARG A 34 6.14 -54.75 48.66
C ARG A 34 5.25 -53.77 47.88
N GLY A 35 4.74 -52.75 48.57
CA GLY A 35 3.82 -51.76 48.00
C GLY A 35 4.50 -50.85 46.95
N LYS A 36 3.90 -50.76 45.76
CA LYS A 36 4.29 -49.86 44.65
C LYS A 36 4.58 -48.39 45.06
N LYS A 37 4.06 -47.92 46.19
CA LYS A 37 4.28 -46.56 46.73
C LYS A 37 5.74 -46.27 47.11
N SER A 38 6.53 -47.27 47.49
CA SER A 38 7.96 -47.09 47.84
C SER A 38 8.80 -46.79 46.60
N LEU A 39 8.49 -47.44 45.48
CA LEU A 39 9.27 -47.39 44.25
C LEU A 39 9.16 -46.00 43.58
N ILE A 40 7.93 -45.48 43.47
CA ILE A 40 7.66 -44.17 42.84
C ILE A 40 8.33 -43.04 43.63
N LYS A 41 8.33 -43.13 44.97
CA LYS A 41 8.99 -42.14 45.83
C LYS A 41 10.51 -42.15 45.61
N GLN A 42 11.14 -43.33 45.51
CA GLN A 42 12.57 -43.44 45.22
C GLN A 42 12.90 -42.82 43.86
N TYR A 43 12.15 -43.16 42.81
CA TYR A 43 12.35 -42.57 41.48
C TYR A 43 12.14 -41.05 41.45
N LEU A 44 11.14 -40.53 42.16
CA LEU A 44 10.91 -39.08 42.23
C LEU A 44 12.09 -38.38 42.92
N MET A 45 12.62 -38.98 43.99
CA MET A 45 13.76 -38.43 44.73
C MET A 45 15.03 -38.45 43.88
N ASP A 46 15.32 -39.57 43.22
CA ASP A 46 16.47 -39.71 42.34
C ASP A 46 16.37 -38.75 41.14
N TYR A 47 15.16 -38.55 40.59
CA TYR A 47 14.92 -37.58 39.52
C TYR A 47 15.13 -36.14 40.00
N THR A 48 14.56 -35.75 41.15
CA THR A 48 14.71 -34.39 41.68
C THR A 48 16.14 -34.08 42.11
N ALA A 49 16.90 -35.07 42.58
CA ALA A 49 18.29 -34.91 42.96
C ALA A 49 19.20 -34.69 41.74
N ASN A 50 18.87 -35.34 40.62
CA ASN A 50 19.62 -35.27 39.36
C ASN A 50 19.05 -34.26 38.34
N SER A 51 17.98 -33.55 38.68
CA SER A 51 17.35 -32.56 37.78
C SER A 51 18.09 -31.22 37.80
N ASN A 52 18.19 -30.60 36.62
CA ASN A 52 18.67 -29.22 36.48
C ASN A 52 17.57 -28.17 36.79
N LEU A 53 16.35 -28.60 37.12
CA LEU A 53 15.24 -27.71 37.44
C LEU A 53 15.37 -27.21 38.89
N HIS A 54 15.70 -25.94 39.04
CA HIS A 54 16.08 -25.32 40.30
C HIS A 54 15.07 -25.56 41.46
N GLY A 55 13.77 -25.43 41.19
CA GLY A 55 12.73 -25.60 42.22
C GLY A 55 12.44 -27.05 42.61
N LEU A 56 12.71 -28.02 41.72
CA LEU A 56 12.40 -29.43 41.94
C LEU A 56 13.36 -30.11 42.93
N LYS A 57 14.61 -29.63 43.01
CA LYS A 57 15.61 -30.14 43.96
C LYS A 57 15.16 -30.02 45.42
N TYR A 58 14.54 -28.90 45.78
CA TYR A 58 14.08 -28.63 47.15
C TYR A 58 12.82 -29.40 47.54
N ILE A 59 12.07 -29.91 46.56
CA ILE A 59 10.86 -30.70 46.77
C ILE A 59 11.22 -32.15 47.17
N GLY A 60 12.31 -32.69 46.60
CA GLY A 60 12.75 -34.08 46.84
C GLY A 60 13.81 -34.29 47.92
N GLU A 61 14.29 -33.23 48.57
CA GLU A 61 15.33 -33.32 49.61
C GLU A 61 14.83 -34.05 50.87
N ARG A 62 15.61 -35.01 51.39
CA ARG A 62 15.23 -35.85 52.54
C ARG A 62 15.06 -35.05 53.84
N GLU A 63 15.93 -34.06 54.05
CA GLU A 63 16.10 -33.38 55.34
C GLU A 63 15.17 -32.16 55.54
N ARG A 64 14.34 -31.81 54.55
CA ARG A 64 13.42 -30.65 54.63
C ARG A 64 12.05 -30.99 55.22
N THR A 65 11.51 -30.03 55.96
CA THR A 65 10.18 -30.12 56.57
C THR A 65 9.07 -30.12 55.52
N SER A 66 7.90 -30.68 55.85
CA SER A 66 6.75 -30.72 54.93
C SER A 66 6.25 -29.32 54.54
N VAL A 67 6.37 -28.33 55.43
CA VAL A 67 5.97 -26.93 55.17
C VAL A 67 6.85 -26.30 54.11
N GLU A 68 8.18 -26.47 54.21
CA GLU A 68 9.12 -25.98 53.22
C GLU A 68 8.88 -26.64 51.86
N LYS A 69 8.60 -27.95 51.82
CA LYS A 69 8.30 -28.67 50.56
C LYS A 69 7.04 -28.12 49.87
N ILE A 70 6.00 -27.78 50.64
CA ILE A 70 4.77 -27.16 50.10
C ILE A 70 5.07 -25.75 49.56
N PHE A 71 5.85 -24.94 50.29
CA PHE A 71 6.27 -23.62 49.83
C PHE A 71 7.04 -23.70 48.50
N TRP A 72 8.02 -24.60 48.39
CA TRP A 72 8.81 -24.78 47.16
C TRP A 72 7.96 -25.33 46.01
N LEU A 73 7.01 -26.21 46.28
CA LEU A 73 6.04 -26.68 45.29
C LEU A 73 5.18 -25.51 44.78
N PHE A 74 4.62 -24.69 45.67
CA PHE A 74 3.83 -23.51 45.29
C PHE A 74 4.64 -22.52 44.45
N MET A 75 5.84 -22.16 44.91
CA MET A 75 6.72 -21.24 44.18
C MET A 75 7.12 -21.77 42.80
N PHE A 76 7.41 -23.08 42.70
CA PHE A 76 7.68 -23.74 41.43
C PHE A 76 6.46 -23.70 40.50
N THR A 77 5.27 -24.01 41.00
CA THR A 77 4.02 -23.94 40.21
C THR A 77 3.73 -22.52 39.72
N CYS A 78 3.83 -21.51 40.59
CA CYS A 78 3.69 -20.11 40.20
C CYS A 78 4.71 -19.69 39.14
N SER A 79 5.97 -20.12 39.28
CA SER A 79 7.01 -19.86 38.28
C SER A 79 6.68 -20.51 36.93
N VAL A 80 6.19 -21.75 36.92
CA VAL A 80 5.80 -22.44 35.68
C VAL A 80 4.63 -21.73 34.99
N ILE A 81 3.61 -21.31 35.76
CA ILE A 81 2.45 -20.57 35.22
C ILE A 81 2.89 -19.23 34.62
N LEU A 82 3.74 -18.48 35.32
CA LEU A 82 4.25 -17.19 34.85
C LEU A 82 5.12 -17.38 33.58
N CYS A 83 6.02 -18.36 33.57
CA CYS A 83 6.82 -18.70 32.40
C CYS A 83 5.94 -19.08 31.20
N ALA A 84 4.94 -19.94 31.38
CA ALA A 84 3.99 -20.30 30.34
C ALA A 84 3.22 -19.07 29.82
N GLY A 85 2.81 -18.17 30.72
CA GLY A 85 2.16 -16.91 30.38
C GLY A 85 3.04 -15.99 29.55
N LEU A 86 4.33 -15.84 29.92
CA LEU A 86 5.30 -15.04 29.17
C LEU A 86 5.62 -15.65 27.80
N ILE A 87 5.85 -16.97 27.74
CA ILE A 87 6.07 -17.69 26.48
C ILE A 87 4.88 -17.49 25.55
N ARG A 88 3.64 -17.61 26.06
CA ARG A 88 2.44 -17.34 25.28
C ARG A 88 2.41 -15.91 24.75
N LYS A 89 2.74 -14.91 25.57
CA LYS A 89 2.79 -13.51 25.13
C LYS A 89 3.84 -13.28 24.03
N VAL A 90 5.03 -13.85 24.18
CA VAL A 90 6.10 -13.75 23.18
C VAL A 90 5.70 -14.45 21.88
N TRP A 91 5.10 -15.63 21.98
CA TRP A 91 4.62 -16.38 20.83
C TRP A 91 3.52 -15.63 20.06
N ILE A 92 2.55 -15.05 20.78
CA ILE A 92 1.51 -14.20 20.17
C ILE A 92 2.14 -13.01 19.46
N LYS A 93 3.04 -12.26 20.13
CA LYS A 93 3.74 -11.12 19.51
C LYS A 93 4.51 -11.52 18.25
N TRP A 94 5.22 -12.66 18.30
CA TRP A 94 5.97 -13.17 17.16
C TRP A 94 5.06 -13.56 15.99
N ASN A 95 3.88 -14.10 16.28
CA ASN A 95 2.90 -14.48 15.27
C ASN A 95 2.13 -13.28 14.68
N GLU A 96 1.78 -12.30 15.51
CA GLU A 96 0.99 -11.12 15.11
C GLU A 96 1.84 -9.99 14.50
N SER A 97 3.12 -9.88 14.85
CA SER A 97 4.00 -8.80 14.40
C SER A 97 5.39 -9.32 13.99
N PRO A 98 5.49 -10.04 12.86
CA PRO A 98 6.75 -10.63 12.41
C PRO A 98 7.74 -9.63 11.78
N VAL A 99 7.31 -8.38 11.55
CA VAL A 99 8.14 -7.32 10.96
C VAL A 99 8.16 -6.10 11.87
N ILE A 100 9.32 -5.43 11.92
CA ILE A 100 9.54 -4.20 12.68
C ILE A 100 9.81 -3.07 11.68
N VAL A 101 9.18 -1.91 11.89
CA VAL A 101 9.47 -0.68 11.15
C VAL A 101 10.53 0.11 11.88
N SER A 102 11.61 0.47 11.19
CA SER A 102 12.70 1.29 11.71
C SER A 102 12.89 2.54 10.84
N PHE A 103 13.39 3.61 11.43
CA PHE A 103 13.82 4.78 10.67
C PHE A 103 15.16 4.51 10.00
N ALA A 104 15.33 4.97 8.77
CA ALA A 104 16.63 4.95 8.12
C ALA A 104 17.60 5.87 8.89
N GLU A 105 18.81 5.39 9.15
CA GLU A 105 19.86 6.17 9.83
C GLU A 105 20.34 7.34 8.98
N ASN A 106 20.33 7.16 7.65
CA ASN A 106 20.76 8.16 6.67
C ASN A 106 19.60 8.60 5.78
N SER A 107 19.55 9.88 5.44
CA SER A 107 18.62 10.41 4.46
C SER A 107 18.98 9.94 3.05
N THR A 108 17.99 9.50 2.27
CA THR A 108 18.19 9.23 0.85
C THR A 108 18.37 10.56 0.09
N PRO A 109 19.44 10.73 -0.69
CA PRO A 109 19.64 11.93 -1.47
C PRO A 109 18.62 12.05 -2.62
N VAL A 110 18.30 13.28 -3.01
CA VAL A 110 17.22 13.57 -3.97
C VAL A 110 17.48 13.00 -5.38
N TRP A 111 18.73 12.77 -5.77
CA TRP A 111 19.07 12.19 -7.08
C TRP A 111 18.92 10.65 -7.13
N GLN A 112 18.66 9.99 -6.00
CA GLN A 112 18.36 8.55 -5.95
C GLN A 112 16.85 8.26 -6.03
N ILE A 113 16.02 9.30 -5.98
CA ILE A 113 14.56 9.19 -6.04
C ILE A 113 14.04 9.92 -7.29
N PRO A 114 12.97 9.43 -7.91
CA PRO A 114 12.38 10.16 -9.02
C PRO A 114 11.78 11.47 -8.50
N TYR A 115 11.88 12.52 -9.31
CA TYR A 115 11.05 13.69 -9.13
C TYR A 115 9.58 13.25 -9.23
N PRO A 116 8.66 13.76 -8.40
CA PRO A 116 7.26 13.33 -8.46
C PRO A 116 6.69 13.55 -9.86
N ALA A 117 5.74 12.70 -10.24
CA ALA A 117 4.88 13.02 -11.35
C ALA A 117 3.99 14.20 -10.95
N VAL A 118 3.82 15.16 -11.86
CA VAL A 118 3.02 16.37 -11.64
C VAL A 118 1.88 16.38 -12.63
N THR A 119 0.68 16.08 -12.15
CA THR A 119 -0.53 16.07 -12.98
C THR A 119 -1.33 17.35 -12.74
N VAL A 120 -1.60 18.08 -13.83
CA VAL A 120 -2.32 19.35 -13.84
C VAL A 120 -3.65 19.15 -14.56
N CYS A 121 -4.75 19.43 -13.86
CA CYS A 121 -6.11 19.42 -14.40
C CYS A 121 -6.72 20.82 -14.28
N PHE A 122 -7.60 21.15 -15.21
CA PHE A 122 -8.21 22.47 -15.29
C PHE A 122 -9.53 22.50 -14.50
N GLU A 123 -9.82 23.59 -13.79
CA GLU A 123 -11.16 23.79 -13.21
C GLU A 123 -12.18 24.15 -14.32
N THR A 124 -11.73 24.78 -15.40
CA THR A 124 -12.54 24.94 -16.63
C THR A 124 -12.61 23.62 -17.39
N LYS A 125 -13.75 22.94 -17.34
CA LYS A 125 -13.95 21.63 -18.00
C LYS A 125 -14.36 21.72 -19.47
N ALA A 126 -15.10 22.76 -19.83
CA ALA A 126 -15.47 23.05 -21.21
C ALA A 126 -15.17 24.51 -21.54
N GLN A 127 -14.49 24.73 -22.66
CA GLN A 127 -14.22 26.07 -23.18
C GLN A 127 -15.54 26.74 -23.58
N GLN A 128 -15.98 27.75 -22.82
CA GLN A 128 -17.28 28.41 -23.06
C GLN A 128 -17.40 29.04 -24.45
N THR A 129 -16.30 29.42 -25.09
CA THR A 129 -16.32 29.91 -26.48
C THR A 129 -16.58 28.82 -27.53
N LYS A 130 -16.31 27.55 -27.20
CA LYS A 130 -16.65 26.39 -28.04
C LYS A 130 -18.01 25.81 -27.68
N PHE A 131 -18.28 25.66 -26.39
CA PHE A 131 -19.50 25.08 -25.86
C PHE A 131 -19.86 25.73 -24.52
N ASN A 132 -20.93 26.52 -24.53
CA ASN A 132 -21.40 27.22 -23.34
C ASN A 132 -22.17 26.27 -22.42
N PHE A 133 -21.44 25.60 -21.53
CA PHE A 133 -22.01 24.61 -20.61
C PHE A 133 -23.15 25.19 -19.77
N THR A 134 -23.01 26.42 -19.27
CA THR A 134 -24.03 27.08 -18.45
C THR A 134 -25.33 27.31 -19.23
N TYR A 135 -25.23 27.72 -20.50
CA TYR A 135 -26.37 27.89 -21.39
C TYR A 135 -27.12 26.58 -21.60
N PHE A 136 -26.40 25.49 -21.94
CA PHE A 136 -27.02 24.18 -22.17
C PHE A 136 -27.63 23.59 -20.90
N PHE A 137 -27.01 23.80 -19.73
CA PHE A 137 -27.60 23.41 -18.44
C PHE A 137 -28.98 24.06 -18.21
N HIS A 138 -29.11 25.35 -18.48
CA HIS A 138 -30.39 26.04 -18.31
C HIS A 138 -31.44 25.61 -19.35
N LEU A 139 -31.02 25.30 -20.58
CA LEU A 139 -31.93 24.78 -21.60
C LEU A 139 -32.47 23.39 -21.26
N THR A 140 -31.62 22.50 -20.76
CA THR A 140 -32.02 21.13 -20.38
C THR A 140 -32.90 21.10 -19.13
N GLN A 141 -32.72 22.06 -18.21
CA GLN A 141 -33.56 22.19 -17.03
C GLN A 141 -34.96 22.72 -17.34
N ASN A 142 -35.14 23.45 -18.44
CA ASN A 142 -36.43 24.02 -18.83
C ASN A 142 -37.15 23.10 -19.84
N GLN A 143 -38.27 22.50 -19.41
CA GLN A 143 -39.07 21.57 -20.21
C GLN A 143 -39.52 22.13 -21.56
N SER A 144 -39.75 23.45 -21.66
CA SER A 144 -40.17 24.09 -22.92
C SER A 144 -39.05 24.20 -23.95
N THR A 145 -37.78 24.21 -23.50
CA THR A 145 -36.59 24.36 -24.36
C THR A 145 -35.74 23.10 -24.45
N ALA A 146 -36.00 22.10 -23.62
CA ALA A 146 -35.28 20.83 -23.67
C ALA A 146 -35.44 20.12 -25.03
N GLY A 147 -36.60 20.25 -25.67
CA GLY A 147 -36.89 19.66 -26.99
C GLY A 147 -36.28 20.40 -28.18
N THR A 148 -35.69 21.60 -27.99
CA THR A 148 -35.04 22.37 -29.07
C THR A 148 -33.57 22.01 -29.27
N ILE A 149 -32.98 21.21 -28.38
CA ILE A 149 -31.55 20.83 -28.41
C ILE A 149 -31.38 19.64 -29.36
N SER A 150 -30.37 19.68 -30.23
CA SER A 150 -30.02 18.54 -31.08
C SER A 150 -29.53 17.35 -30.26
N GLU A 151 -29.57 16.15 -30.83
CA GLU A 151 -29.05 14.95 -30.16
C GLU A 151 -27.55 15.07 -29.87
N GLU A 152 -26.77 15.63 -30.79
CA GLU A 152 -25.33 15.85 -30.65
C GLU A 152 -25.01 16.82 -29.50
N GLU A 153 -25.71 17.97 -29.42
CA GLU A 153 -25.53 18.94 -28.34
C GLU A 153 -25.92 18.35 -26.98
N ARG A 154 -26.97 17.52 -26.95
CA ARG A 154 -27.41 16.82 -25.74
C ARG A 154 -26.34 15.83 -25.27
N ASN A 155 -25.77 15.04 -26.17
CA ASN A 155 -24.70 14.09 -25.85
C ASN A 155 -23.45 14.83 -25.32
N LEU A 156 -23.02 15.90 -26.00
CA LEU A 156 -21.91 16.75 -25.55
C LEU A 156 -22.13 17.30 -24.12
N PHE A 157 -23.34 17.79 -23.85
CA PHE A 157 -23.70 18.29 -22.52
C PHE A 157 -23.62 17.19 -21.45
N GLU A 158 -24.26 16.04 -21.70
CA GLU A 158 -24.31 14.91 -20.76
C GLU A 158 -22.92 14.36 -20.48
N ASP A 159 -22.07 14.21 -21.50
CA ASP A 159 -20.70 13.71 -21.38
C ASP A 159 -19.81 14.66 -20.57
N VAL A 160 -19.84 15.97 -20.87
CA VAL A 160 -19.10 16.96 -20.07
C VAL A 160 -19.62 17.04 -18.64
N SER A 161 -20.91 16.82 -18.42
CA SER A 161 -21.49 16.82 -17.06
C SER A 161 -20.89 15.74 -16.14
N LEU A 162 -20.22 14.71 -16.70
CA LEU A 162 -19.53 13.66 -15.94
C LEU A 162 -18.31 14.18 -15.19
N VAL A 163 -17.62 15.21 -15.71
CA VAL A 163 -16.46 15.85 -15.05
C VAL A 163 -16.83 17.03 -14.17
N CYS A 164 -18.13 17.35 -14.12
CA CYS A 164 -18.70 18.36 -13.24
C CYS A 164 -19.09 17.78 -11.88
N ASP A 165 -19.39 18.65 -10.92
CA ASP A 165 -19.79 18.22 -9.59
C ASP A 165 -21.13 17.46 -9.62
N SER A 166 -21.26 16.46 -8.74
CA SER A 166 -22.39 15.53 -8.72
C SER A 166 -23.74 16.19 -8.44
N HIS A 167 -23.77 17.40 -7.89
CA HIS A 167 -25.01 18.13 -7.62
C HIS A 167 -25.73 18.61 -8.90
N LEU A 168 -25.03 18.63 -10.04
CA LEU A 168 -25.60 18.94 -11.34
C LEU A 168 -26.20 17.71 -12.04
N ALA A 169 -26.04 16.52 -11.46
CA ALA A 169 -26.62 15.31 -12.03
C ALA A 169 -28.16 15.35 -11.93
N PRO A 170 -28.88 15.00 -13.00
CA PRO A 170 -30.33 14.92 -12.95
C PRO A 170 -30.79 13.72 -12.09
N SER A 171 -32.01 13.78 -11.57
CA SER A 171 -32.55 12.76 -10.65
C SER A 171 -32.71 11.39 -11.27
N ASP A 172 -32.92 11.32 -12.59
CA ASP A 172 -33.02 10.09 -13.38
C ASP A 172 -31.65 9.54 -13.82
N GLY A 173 -30.56 10.19 -13.42
CA GLY A 173 -29.20 9.83 -13.80
C GLY A 173 -28.78 10.42 -15.16
N ARG A 174 -27.47 10.53 -15.35
CA ARG A 174 -26.88 11.09 -16.59
C ARG A 174 -27.05 10.12 -17.75
N LYS A 175 -27.33 10.67 -18.93
CA LYS A 175 -27.50 9.91 -20.18
C LYS A 175 -26.31 10.19 -21.10
N TYR A 176 -25.16 9.67 -20.70
CA TYR A 176 -23.89 9.84 -21.40
C TYR A 176 -23.76 8.89 -22.60
N SER A 177 -22.87 9.23 -23.54
CA SER A 177 -22.58 8.45 -24.74
C SER A 177 -21.76 7.18 -24.43
N VAL A 178 -21.46 6.39 -25.46
CA VAL A 178 -20.57 5.22 -25.30
C VAL A 178 -19.14 5.70 -25.00
N GLY A 179 -18.38 4.90 -24.25
CA GLY A 179 -17.08 5.31 -23.69
C GLY A 179 -16.10 6.03 -24.66
N ASN A 180 -16.00 5.62 -25.93
CA ASN A 180 -15.16 6.30 -26.92
C ASN A 180 -15.64 7.72 -27.22
N GLU A 181 -16.93 7.87 -27.51
CA GLU A 181 -17.58 9.13 -27.82
C GLU A 181 -17.53 10.07 -26.61
N THR A 182 -17.82 9.56 -25.40
CA THR A 182 -17.70 10.34 -24.16
C THR A 182 -16.29 10.86 -23.94
N ALA A 183 -15.26 10.00 -24.12
CA ALA A 183 -13.88 10.42 -23.95
C ALA A 183 -13.48 11.49 -24.99
N GLU A 184 -13.90 11.33 -26.24
CA GLU A 184 -13.62 12.28 -27.31
C GLU A 184 -14.33 13.62 -27.11
N ASN A 185 -15.62 13.59 -26.74
CA ASN A 185 -16.42 14.78 -26.42
C ASN A 185 -15.78 15.59 -25.28
N ILE A 186 -15.34 14.91 -24.22
CA ILE A 186 -14.62 15.54 -23.10
C ILE A 186 -13.29 16.14 -23.59
N LYS A 187 -12.49 15.40 -24.38
CA LYS A 187 -11.21 15.89 -24.91
C LYS A 187 -11.38 17.10 -25.83
N GLN A 188 -12.41 17.09 -26.68
CA GLN A 188 -12.69 18.15 -27.66
C GLN A 188 -13.05 19.48 -27.00
N LEU A 189 -13.88 19.42 -25.94
CA LEU A 189 -14.35 20.60 -25.22
C LEU A 189 -13.37 21.08 -24.15
N SER A 190 -12.48 20.19 -23.68
CA SER A 190 -11.44 20.54 -22.73
C SER A 190 -10.42 21.52 -23.33
N PRO A 191 -9.84 22.42 -22.51
CA PRO A 191 -8.69 23.19 -22.92
C PRO A 191 -7.53 22.29 -23.36
N ASN A 192 -6.89 22.64 -24.46
CA ASN A 192 -5.69 21.94 -24.91
C ASN A 192 -4.42 22.53 -24.25
N ILE A 193 -3.28 21.85 -24.40
CA ILE A 193 -2.04 22.24 -23.73
C ILE A 193 -1.56 23.66 -24.12
N THR A 194 -1.76 24.07 -25.37
CA THR A 194 -1.33 25.39 -25.86
C THR A 194 -2.22 26.53 -25.36
N ASP A 195 -3.49 26.24 -25.07
CA ASP A 195 -4.41 27.17 -24.45
C ASP A 195 -4.10 27.41 -22.97
N VAL A 196 -3.50 26.43 -22.28
CA VAL A 196 -3.29 26.51 -20.82
C VAL A 196 -1.84 26.71 -20.41
N PHE A 197 -0.88 26.07 -21.06
CA PHE A 197 0.53 26.20 -20.71
C PHE A 197 1.17 27.31 -21.52
N LEU A 198 1.57 28.40 -20.86
CA LEU A 198 2.27 29.51 -21.47
C LEU A 198 3.78 29.23 -21.58
N ALA A 199 4.38 28.67 -20.53
CA ALA A 199 5.80 28.33 -20.50
C ALA A 199 6.08 27.20 -19.51
N CYS A 200 7.05 26.34 -19.84
CA CYS A 200 7.53 25.27 -18.96
C CYS A 200 9.05 25.31 -18.86
N LYS A 201 9.56 25.15 -17.65
CA LYS A 201 10.99 25.01 -17.37
C LYS A 201 11.23 23.79 -16.51
N TRP A 202 12.27 23.05 -16.84
CA TRP A 202 12.78 21.97 -16.01
C TRP A 202 14.24 22.26 -15.70
N LYS A 203 14.61 22.30 -14.41
CA LYS A 203 15.99 22.63 -13.96
C LYS A 203 16.49 23.98 -14.53
N ASN A 204 15.63 25.01 -14.51
CA ASN A 204 15.88 26.34 -15.09
C ASN A 204 16.13 26.35 -16.62
N VAL A 205 15.91 25.25 -17.32
CA VAL A 205 15.97 25.18 -18.79
C VAL A 205 14.56 25.35 -19.34
N GLN A 206 14.36 26.42 -20.11
CA GLN A 206 13.11 26.68 -20.83
C GLN A 206 12.95 25.68 -21.98
N THR A 207 11.80 25.02 -22.04
CA THR A 207 11.47 24.16 -23.19
C THR A 207 10.81 24.96 -24.31
N LYS A 208 10.99 24.48 -25.55
CA LYS A 208 10.36 25.07 -26.74
C LYS A 208 8.85 24.87 -26.69
N SER A 209 8.42 23.65 -26.38
CA SER A 209 7.03 23.31 -26.14
C SER A 209 6.85 22.69 -24.77
N CYS A 210 5.72 22.99 -24.11
CA CYS A 210 5.32 22.28 -22.90
C CYS A 210 4.93 20.83 -23.19
N SER A 211 4.53 20.52 -24.44
CA SER A 211 4.25 19.14 -24.89
C SER A 211 5.48 18.23 -24.88
N ASP A 212 6.69 18.80 -24.83
CA ASP A 212 7.92 18.02 -24.72
C ASP A 212 8.11 17.45 -23.29
N LEU A 213 7.46 18.06 -22.29
CA LEU A 213 7.54 17.68 -20.88
C LEU A 213 6.27 17.01 -20.36
N PHE A 214 5.12 17.50 -20.80
CA PHE A 214 3.81 17.05 -20.34
C PHE A 214 3.12 16.19 -21.38
N SER A 215 2.47 15.12 -20.92
CA SER A 215 1.67 14.26 -21.78
C SER A 215 0.20 14.27 -21.38
N PRO A 216 -0.72 14.16 -22.35
CA PRO A 216 -2.15 14.06 -22.09
C PRO A 216 -2.45 12.83 -21.23
N ILE A 217 -3.31 13.00 -20.23
CA ILE A 217 -3.83 11.91 -19.41
C ILE A 217 -5.31 12.14 -19.12
N LEU A 218 -6.13 11.12 -19.35
CA LEU A 218 -7.55 11.12 -19.05
C LEU A 218 -7.77 10.60 -17.63
N THR A 219 -8.42 11.39 -16.79
CA THR A 219 -8.66 11.11 -15.37
C THR A 219 -10.13 11.30 -15.02
N GLU A 220 -10.51 11.13 -13.75
CA GLU A 220 -11.84 11.48 -13.27
C GLU A 220 -12.18 12.98 -13.42
N GLU A 221 -11.18 13.83 -13.59
CA GLU A 221 -11.34 15.27 -13.80
C GLU A 221 -11.46 15.66 -15.29
N GLY A 222 -11.45 14.68 -16.20
CA GLY A 222 -11.41 14.90 -17.65
C GLY A 222 -9.99 14.88 -18.21
N LEU A 223 -9.75 15.66 -19.28
CA LEU A 223 -8.44 15.77 -19.91
C LEU A 223 -7.49 16.61 -19.03
N CYS A 224 -6.37 16.00 -18.66
CA CYS A 224 -5.33 16.62 -17.85
C CYS A 224 -3.96 16.41 -18.53
N TYR A 225 -2.92 16.99 -17.94
CA TYR A 225 -1.56 16.88 -18.43
C TYR A 225 -0.60 16.50 -17.31
N THR A 226 0.22 15.49 -17.55
CA THR A 226 1.13 14.95 -16.53
C THR A 226 2.59 15.01 -16.98
N PHE A 227 3.42 15.52 -16.08
CA PHE A 227 4.88 15.51 -16.18
C PHE A 227 5.43 14.31 -15.43
N ASN A 228 6.44 13.65 -16.00
CA ASN A 228 7.26 12.64 -15.33
C ASN A 228 6.54 11.37 -14.84
N THR A 229 5.41 11.01 -15.43
CA THR A 229 4.75 9.71 -15.21
C THR A 229 5.45 8.57 -15.96
N MET A 230 5.34 7.31 -15.51
CA MET A 230 5.76 6.17 -16.33
C MET A 230 4.99 6.11 -17.66
N GLY A 231 5.61 5.52 -18.69
CA GLY A 231 4.95 5.31 -19.99
C GLY A 231 3.72 4.41 -19.88
N ALA A 232 2.76 4.53 -20.80
CA ALA A 232 1.52 3.77 -20.74
C ALA A 232 1.76 2.25 -20.78
N ASP A 233 2.73 1.80 -21.59
CA ASP A 233 3.12 0.41 -21.70
C ASP A 233 3.86 -0.13 -20.47
N GLU A 234 4.40 0.73 -19.61
CA GLU A 234 5.09 0.32 -18.38
C GLU A 234 4.19 0.44 -17.16
N LEU A 235 3.25 1.38 -17.16
CA LEU A 235 2.24 1.54 -16.12
C LEU A 235 1.15 0.48 -16.23
N PHE A 236 0.64 0.25 -17.45
CA PHE A 236 -0.53 -0.58 -17.69
C PHE A 236 -0.23 -1.92 -18.37
N ARG A 237 -1.09 -2.90 -18.08
CA ARG A 237 -1.26 -4.13 -18.86
C ARG A 237 -2.24 -3.85 -20.00
N ILE A 238 -1.73 -3.29 -21.09
CA ILE A 238 -2.52 -2.83 -22.24
C ILE A 238 -3.50 -3.90 -22.75
N ASN A 239 -3.11 -5.18 -22.77
CA ASN A 239 -3.98 -6.28 -23.23
C ASN A 239 -5.26 -6.46 -22.38
N ASN A 240 -5.28 -5.97 -21.15
CA ASN A 240 -6.41 -6.06 -20.23
C ASN A 240 -7.20 -4.74 -20.16
N LEU A 241 -6.76 -3.69 -20.87
CA LEU A 241 -7.44 -2.40 -20.92
C LEU A 241 -8.42 -2.31 -22.09
N ASN A 242 -9.34 -1.37 -22.00
CA ASN A 242 -10.21 -1.00 -23.10
C ASN A 242 -9.38 -0.47 -24.28
N THR A 243 -9.92 -0.66 -25.48
CA THR A 243 -9.29 -0.26 -26.75
C THR A 243 -9.95 0.96 -27.38
N ASP A 244 -10.88 1.58 -26.67
CA ASP A 244 -11.74 2.65 -27.18
C ASP A 244 -11.00 3.99 -27.22
N TYR A 245 -10.13 4.21 -26.24
CA TYR A 245 -9.31 5.41 -26.12
C TYR A 245 -8.12 5.17 -25.20
N ASP A 246 -7.10 6.01 -25.39
CA ASP A 246 -5.92 6.01 -24.54
C ASP A 246 -6.15 6.82 -23.27
N TYR A 247 -5.85 6.19 -22.12
CA TYR A 247 -5.81 6.89 -20.83
C TYR A 247 -4.59 7.81 -20.73
N LEU A 248 -3.46 7.41 -21.30
CA LEU A 248 -2.19 8.13 -21.19
C LEU A 248 -1.49 8.12 -22.54
N GLU A 249 -1.30 9.29 -23.11
CA GLU A 249 -0.66 9.48 -24.41
C GLU A 249 0.86 9.71 -24.23
N ARG A 250 1.54 8.74 -23.59
CA ARG A 250 2.98 8.77 -23.31
C ARG A 250 3.66 7.49 -23.79
N SER A 251 4.60 7.64 -24.72
CA SER A 251 5.36 6.52 -25.32
C SER A 251 6.81 6.41 -24.85
N ASN A 252 7.33 7.36 -24.05
CA ASN A 252 8.71 7.26 -23.56
C ASN A 252 8.82 6.17 -22.50
N LYS A 253 9.74 5.23 -22.73
CA LYS A 253 10.08 4.17 -21.81
C LYS A 253 11.00 4.66 -20.71
N THR A 254 10.82 4.13 -19.50
CA THR A 254 11.79 4.23 -18.43
C THR A 254 13.10 3.57 -18.87
N GLN A 255 14.20 4.30 -18.77
CA GLN A 255 15.48 3.79 -19.28
C GLN A 255 16.25 2.99 -18.22
N SER A 256 16.07 3.30 -16.93
CA SER A 256 16.89 2.69 -15.87
C SER A 256 16.27 2.82 -14.47
N TRP A 257 14.96 2.92 -14.36
CA TRP A 257 14.28 3.05 -13.06
C TRP A 257 13.17 2.01 -12.90
N SER A 258 13.07 1.43 -11.70
CA SER A 258 11.89 0.68 -11.29
C SER A 258 11.47 1.08 -9.88
N LEU A 259 10.20 0.85 -9.54
CA LEU A 259 9.71 1.15 -8.19
C LEU A 259 10.43 0.30 -7.12
N GLU A 260 10.80 -0.94 -7.44
CA GLU A 260 11.43 -1.85 -6.49
C GLU A 260 12.92 -1.54 -6.28
N ASN A 261 13.67 -1.32 -7.37
CA ASN A 261 15.14 -1.21 -7.32
C ASN A 261 15.64 0.24 -7.43
N GLY A 262 14.77 1.21 -7.69
CA GLY A 262 15.16 2.59 -7.95
C GLY A 262 15.95 2.73 -9.26
N TYR A 263 16.85 3.71 -9.30
CA TYR A 263 17.76 3.91 -10.44
C TYR A 263 18.94 2.96 -10.38
N LEU A 264 19.34 2.40 -11.53
CA LEU A 264 20.57 1.59 -11.62
C LEU A 264 21.83 2.43 -11.31
N SER A 265 22.85 1.80 -10.71
CA SER A 265 24.04 2.50 -10.20
C SER A 265 24.86 3.25 -11.27
N ASN A 266 24.84 2.78 -12.53
CA ASN A 266 25.61 3.36 -13.64
C ASN A 266 24.80 4.33 -14.52
N THR A 267 23.62 4.76 -14.07
CA THR A 267 22.74 5.58 -14.88
C THR A 267 23.11 7.06 -14.82
N SER A 268 23.23 7.71 -15.98
CA SER A 268 23.45 9.16 -16.15
C SER A 268 22.41 10.01 -15.40
N LEU A 269 22.79 11.16 -14.82
CA LEU A 269 21.86 12.05 -14.10
C LEU A 269 20.66 12.51 -14.95
N GLU A 270 20.84 12.62 -16.26
CA GLU A 270 19.75 12.89 -17.20
C GLU A 270 19.06 11.60 -17.63
N THR A 271 17.97 11.26 -16.95
CA THR A 271 17.18 10.04 -17.14
C THR A 271 15.70 10.31 -17.18
N TYR A 272 14.97 9.27 -17.59
CA TYR A 272 13.54 9.14 -17.39
C TYR A 272 13.19 7.91 -16.50
N PRO A 273 12.34 8.07 -15.46
CA PRO A 273 11.79 9.32 -14.96
C PRO A 273 12.90 10.29 -14.51
N HIS A 274 12.64 11.58 -14.64
CA HIS A 274 13.50 12.65 -14.17
C HIS A 274 13.68 12.56 -12.65
N ARG A 275 14.86 12.96 -12.19
CA ARG A 275 15.26 13.03 -10.78
C ARG A 275 15.72 14.42 -10.41
N GLY A 276 15.55 14.79 -9.14
CA GLY A 276 16.02 16.09 -8.66
C GLY A 276 17.54 16.13 -8.53
N THR A 277 18.14 17.24 -8.94
CA THR A 277 19.61 17.43 -8.92
C THR A 277 20.08 18.35 -7.79
N GLY A 278 19.17 18.95 -7.01
CA GLY A 278 19.50 19.88 -5.94
C GLY A 278 18.29 20.38 -5.17
N TYR A 279 18.53 21.34 -4.28
CA TYR A 279 17.52 22.05 -3.51
C TYR A 279 17.26 23.43 -4.11
N GLY A 280 16.01 23.90 -4.06
CA GLY A 280 15.61 25.23 -4.53
C GLY A 280 14.51 25.20 -5.60
N ALA A 281 13.77 26.31 -5.69
CA ALA A 281 12.65 26.42 -6.64
C ALA A 281 13.12 26.40 -8.11
N THR A 282 14.31 26.94 -8.39
CA THR A 282 14.87 27.03 -9.75
C THR A 282 15.36 25.68 -10.30
N THR A 283 15.69 24.73 -9.44
CA THR A 283 16.13 23.37 -9.82
C THR A 283 14.97 22.42 -10.06
N GLY A 284 13.72 22.86 -9.82
CA GLY A 284 12.51 22.06 -9.99
C GLY A 284 11.81 22.30 -11.33
N LEU A 285 10.54 21.91 -11.34
CA LEU A 285 9.59 22.20 -12.40
C LEU A 285 8.97 23.59 -12.19
N VAL A 286 9.04 24.45 -13.18
CA VAL A 286 8.33 25.74 -13.20
C VAL A 286 7.38 25.74 -14.38
N ILE A 287 6.10 25.96 -14.10
CA ILE A 287 5.06 26.07 -15.12
C ILE A 287 4.37 27.41 -14.98
N LEU A 288 4.17 28.08 -16.11
CA LEU A 288 3.36 29.29 -16.21
C LEU A 288 2.06 28.91 -16.92
N LEU A 289 0.96 28.96 -16.18
CA LEU A 289 -0.36 28.59 -16.65
C LEU A 289 -1.18 29.84 -16.97
N LYS A 290 -2.03 29.76 -18.00
CA LYS A 290 -2.93 30.82 -18.43
C LYS A 290 -4.34 30.25 -18.63
N ALA A 291 -5.34 31.10 -18.50
CA ALA A 291 -6.73 30.78 -18.83
C ALA A 291 -7.33 31.97 -19.57
N LYS A 292 -8.15 31.70 -20.59
CA LYS A 292 -8.87 32.75 -21.33
C LYS A 292 -10.12 33.12 -20.53
N LYS A 293 -10.26 34.41 -20.19
CA LYS A 293 -11.44 34.90 -19.44
C LYS A 293 -12.79 34.51 -20.08
N PRO A 294 -12.97 34.57 -21.41
CA PRO A 294 -14.22 34.16 -22.05
C PRO A 294 -14.54 32.68 -21.94
N ASP A 295 -13.57 31.82 -21.61
CA ASP A 295 -13.74 30.37 -21.49
C ASP A 295 -14.05 29.90 -20.06
N LEU A 296 -14.02 30.79 -19.07
CA LEU A 296 -14.24 30.42 -17.67
C LEU A 296 -15.71 30.05 -17.42
N ASP A 297 -15.93 28.94 -16.70
CA ASP A 297 -17.25 28.45 -16.29
C ASP A 297 -17.30 28.33 -14.76
N TYR A 298 -18.39 28.83 -14.16
CA TYR A 298 -18.57 28.86 -12.70
C TYR A 298 -19.67 27.89 -12.22
N LEU A 299 -20.29 27.14 -13.14
CA LEU A 299 -21.39 26.24 -12.83
C LEU A 299 -20.87 24.81 -12.60
N CYS A 300 -20.11 24.27 -13.56
CA CYS A 300 -19.68 22.88 -13.59
C CYS A 300 -18.86 22.45 -12.36
N ARG A 301 -17.89 23.26 -11.92
CA ARG A 301 -16.99 22.99 -10.77
C ARG A 301 -17.16 23.99 -9.62
N GLY A 302 -18.16 24.87 -9.72
CA GLY A 302 -18.41 25.95 -8.77
C GLY A 302 -17.53 27.19 -8.97
N PRO A 303 -17.46 28.07 -7.95
CA PRO A 303 -16.94 29.42 -8.12
C PRO A 303 -15.40 29.51 -8.22
N VAL A 304 -14.68 28.45 -7.85
CA VAL A 304 -13.22 28.46 -7.73
C VAL A 304 -12.57 28.16 -9.08
N GLN A 305 -11.89 29.16 -9.64
CA GLN A 305 -11.16 29.04 -10.90
C GLN A 305 -9.68 28.75 -10.69
N GLY A 306 -9.04 28.18 -11.72
CA GLY A 306 -7.61 27.89 -11.75
C GLY A 306 -7.35 26.44 -12.12
N PHE A 307 -6.41 25.82 -11.40
CA PHE A 307 -5.86 24.52 -11.75
C PHE A 307 -5.77 23.63 -10.51
N LYS A 308 -6.19 22.37 -10.64
CA LYS A 308 -5.90 21.33 -9.65
C LYS A 308 -4.58 20.68 -10.02
N ILE A 309 -3.68 20.57 -9.05
CA ILE A 309 -2.36 19.99 -9.24
C ILE A 309 -2.15 18.87 -8.22
N LEU A 310 -1.72 17.72 -8.72
CA LEU A 310 -1.41 16.54 -7.91
C LEU A 310 0.06 16.14 -8.11
N LEU A 311 0.74 15.91 -6.98
CA LEU A 311 2.08 15.32 -6.93
C LEU A 311 1.96 13.86 -6.50
N HIS A 312 2.40 12.93 -7.33
CA HIS A 312 2.29 11.50 -7.07
C HIS A 312 3.54 10.74 -7.51
N ASN A 313 3.62 9.45 -7.17
CA ASN A 313 4.69 8.60 -7.66
C ASN A 313 4.52 8.38 -9.18
N PRO A 314 5.60 8.40 -9.99
CA PRO A 314 5.53 8.09 -11.42
C PRO A 314 4.90 6.73 -11.78
N ALA A 315 4.94 5.76 -10.87
CA ALA A 315 4.36 4.42 -11.05
C ALA A 315 2.88 4.31 -10.66
N GLU A 316 2.20 5.43 -10.42
CA GLU A 316 0.80 5.48 -9.98
C GLU A 316 -0.05 6.26 -10.98
N LEU A 317 -1.26 5.76 -11.24
CA LEU A 317 -2.28 6.53 -11.97
C LEU A 317 -2.76 7.70 -11.08
N PRO A 318 -2.75 8.95 -11.58
CA PRO A 318 -3.22 10.10 -10.80
C PRO A 318 -4.70 10.01 -10.49
N ARG A 319 -5.05 10.35 -9.24
CA ARG A 319 -6.43 10.44 -8.74
C ARG A 319 -6.67 11.75 -8.02
N LEU A 320 -7.06 12.78 -8.78
CA LEU A 320 -7.28 14.13 -8.25
C LEU A 320 -8.55 14.24 -7.39
N SER A 321 -9.42 13.24 -7.37
CA SER A 321 -10.56 13.18 -6.44
C SER A 321 -10.14 13.02 -4.98
N GLN A 322 -8.94 12.47 -4.70
CA GLN A 322 -8.49 12.19 -3.33
C GLN A 322 -7.57 13.28 -2.77
N GLN A 323 -6.55 13.67 -3.54
CA GLN A 323 -5.50 14.58 -3.08
C GLN A 323 -5.11 15.52 -4.20
N TYR A 324 -5.12 16.83 -3.91
CA TYR A 324 -4.65 17.88 -4.80
C TYR A 324 -4.46 19.17 -4.00
N PHE A 325 -3.68 20.09 -4.57
CA PHE A 325 -3.73 21.50 -4.18
C PHE A 325 -4.20 22.32 -5.39
N ARG A 326 -4.67 23.54 -5.13
CA ARG A 326 -5.13 24.44 -6.19
C ARG A 326 -4.10 25.53 -6.46
N ALA A 327 -3.83 25.77 -7.73
CA ALA A 327 -3.17 26.98 -8.21
C ALA A 327 -4.24 27.94 -8.75
N PRO A 328 -4.56 29.02 -8.03
CA PRO A 328 -5.55 29.98 -8.48
C PRO A 328 -5.00 30.86 -9.61
N LEU A 329 -5.90 31.51 -10.33
CA LEU A 329 -5.53 32.48 -11.35
C LEU A 329 -4.83 33.70 -10.74
N SER A 330 -3.89 34.29 -11.48
CA SER A 330 -3.18 35.53 -11.10
C SER A 330 -2.38 35.46 -9.79
N GLN A 331 -1.96 34.27 -9.37
CA GLN A 331 -1.08 34.08 -8.21
C GLN A 331 0.09 33.17 -8.56
N GLU A 332 1.20 33.35 -7.84
CA GLU A 332 2.34 32.44 -7.86
C GLU A 332 2.23 31.47 -6.68
N VAL A 333 2.35 30.17 -6.96
CA VAL A 333 2.32 29.12 -5.94
C VAL A 333 3.66 28.39 -5.94
N VAL A 334 4.37 28.47 -4.82
CA VAL A 334 5.65 27.78 -4.61
C VAL A 334 5.41 26.58 -3.71
N VAL A 335 5.72 25.38 -4.20
CA VAL A 335 5.48 24.12 -3.48
C VAL A 335 6.80 23.47 -3.08
N ALA A 336 7.03 23.38 -1.77
CA ALA A 336 8.15 22.63 -1.21
C ALA A 336 7.77 21.14 -1.09
N VAL A 337 8.46 20.28 -1.82
CA VAL A 337 8.20 18.84 -1.82
C VAL A 337 9.17 18.13 -0.86
N LYS A 338 8.62 17.46 0.16
CA LYS A 338 9.39 16.60 1.07
C LYS A 338 8.93 15.14 0.91
N PRO A 339 9.67 14.31 0.17
CA PRO A 339 9.30 12.92 -0.06
C PRO A 339 9.41 12.11 1.24
N LYS A 340 8.46 11.22 1.47
CA LYS A 340 8.49 10.20 2.52
C LYS A 340 8.53 8.84 1.86
N MET A 341 9.48 8.00 2.26
CA MET A 341 9.65 6.67 1.68
C MET A 341 9.63 5.63 2.79
N MET A 342 9.01 4.50 2.48
CA MET A 342 9.13 3.27 3.25
C MET A 342 9.57 2.17 2.31
N THR A 343 10.69 1.53 2.63
CA THR A 343 11.25 0.43 1.85
C THR A 343 11.19 -0.85 2.67
N THR A 344 11.09 -1.99 1.99
CA THR A 344 11.09 -3.30 2.62
C THR A 344 12.47 -3.93 2.44
N SER A 345 13.06 -4.45 3.51
CA SER A 345 14.38 -5.10 3.43
C SER A 345 14.32 -6.38 2.61
N GLU A 346 15.33 -6.62 1.78
CA GLU A 346 15.46 -7.84 0.95
C GLU A 346 15.37 -9.15 1.75
N GLY A 347 15.83 -9.17 3.00
CA GLY A 347 15.72 -10.32 3.90
C GLY A 347 14.28 -10.75 4.23
N LEU A 348 13.27 -9.93 3.91
CA LEU A 348 11.86 -10.27 4.06
C LEU A 348 11.27 -10.97 2.84
N LYS A 349 11.96 -11.00 1.68
CA LYS A 349 11.49 -11.69 0.47
C LYS A 349 11.14 -13.17 0.69
N PRO A 350 11.90 -13.95 1.48
CA PRO A 350 11.54 -15.35 1.75
C PRO A 350 10.28 -15.53 2.59
N TYR A 351 9.81 -14.50 3.31
CA TYR A 351 8.63 -14.58 4.15
C TYR A 351 7.37 -14.35 3.32
N ASN A 352 6.37 -15.23 3.50
CA ASN A 352 5.10 -15.12 2.81
C ASN A 352 4.46 -13.73 3.07
N PRO A 353 3.99 -13.01 2.02
CA PRO A 353 3.34 -11.71 2.14
C PRO A 353 2.20 -11.66 3.17
N ILE A 354 1.43 -12.76 3.32
CA ILE A 354 0.35 -12.86 4.30
C ILE A 354 0.89 -12.82 5.74
N ARG A 355 2.06 -13.39 6.01
CA ARG A 355 2.67 -13.29 7.34
C ARG A 355 3.19 -11.89 7.62
N ARG A 356 3.92 -11.29 6.67
CA ARG A 356 4.52 -9.96 6.86
C ARG A 356 3.59 -8.77 6.62
N GLN A 357 2.36 -9.02 6.16
CA GLN A 357 1.31 -8.01 5.95
C GLN A 357 1.71 -6.90 4.96
N CYS A 358 2.66 -7.16 4.06
CA CYS A 358 3.07 -6.24 3.01
C CYS A 358 3.48 -7.02 1.75
N TYR A 359 3.41 -6.36 0.59
CA TYR A 359 3.82 -6.90 -0.70
C TYR A 359 5.00 -6.12 -1.25
N PHE A 360 5.94 -6.80 -1.89
CA PHE A 360 6.87 -6.15 -2.82
C PHE A 360 6.13 -5.75 -4.12
N PRO A 361 6.63 -4.75 -4.86
CA PRO A 361 5.99 -4.29 -6.10
C PRO A 361 5.73 -5.36 -7.17
N SER A 362 6.52 -6.44 -7.15
CA SER A 362 6.46 -7.55 -8.11
C SER A 362 5.63 -8.75 -7.63
N GLU A 363 5.21 -8.82 -6.36
CA GLU A 363 4.59 -10.02 -5.79
C GLU A 363 3.09 -10.13 -6.02
N ARG A 364 2.39 -8.99 -6.08
CA ARG A 364 0.95 -8.97 -6.24
C ARG A 364 0.59 -8.63 -7.67
N TYR A 365 0.02 -9.60 -8.38
CA TYR A 365 -0.52 -9.38 -9.70
C TYR A 365 -1.72 -8.43 -9.63
N LEU A 366 -1.66 -7.35 -10.40
CA LEU A 366 -2.74 -6.42 -10.68
C LEU A 366 -3.21 -6.62 -12.12
N LYS A 367 -4.52 -6.56 -12.35
CA LYS A 367 -5.14 -6.88 -13.66
C LYS A 367 -4.82 -5.82 -14.72
N TYR A 368 -4.90 -4.55 -14.37
CA TYR A 368 -4.70 -3.40 -15.25
C TYR A 368 -3.32 -2.77 -15.09
N PHE A 369 -2.69 -2.89 -13.92
CA PHE A 369 -1.36 -2.31 -13.65
C PHE A 369 -0.23 -3.35 -13.71
N LYS A 370 0.94 -2.95 -14.20
CA LYS A 370 2.14 -3.81 -14.20
C LYS A 370 2.87 -3.83 -12.87
N VAL A 371 2.82 -2.72 -12.14
CA VAL A 371 3.54 -2.53 -10.86
C VAL A 371 2.54 -2.38 -9.73
N TYR A 372 2.73 -3.16 -8.66
CA TYR A 372 1.93 -3.02 -7.45
C TYR A 372 2.33 -1.77 -6.66
N THR A 373 1.33 -0.92 -6.43
CA THR A 373 1.30 0.09 -5.37
C THR A 373 -0.03 -0.03 -4.64
N GLN A 374 -0.11 0.52 -3.43
CA GLN A 374 -1.38 0.58 -2.71
C GLN A 374 -2.43 1.36 -3.52
N ALA A 375 -2.05 2.51 -4.09
CA ALA A 375 -2.94 3.34 -4.90
C ALA A 375 -3.47 2.61 -6.15
N ASN A 376 -2.61 1.91 -6.89
CA ASN A 376 -3.02 1.13 -8.06
C ASN A 376 -3.94 -0.03 -7.67
N CYS A 377 -3.64 -0.72 -6.57
CA CYS A 377 -4.47 -1.82 -6.07
C CYS A 377 -5.86 -1.34 -5.62
N GLU A 378 -5.94 -0.21 -4.92
CA GLU A 378 -7.21 0.41 -4.51
C GLU A 378 -8.00 0.90 -5.71
N MET A 379 -7.32 1.36 -6.77
CA MET A 379 -7.96 1.75 -8.02
C MET A 379 -8.65 0.54 -8.69
N GLU A 380 -7.98 -0.61 -8.83
CA GLU A 380 -8.63 -1.81 -9.38
C GLU A 380 -9.77 -2.31 -8.51
N CYS A 381 -9.61 -2.22 -7.19
CA CYS A 381 -10.65 -2.57 -6.23
C CYS A 381 -11.90 -1.68 -6.43
N LEU A 382 -11.69 -0.38 -6.58
CA LEU A 382 -12.77 0.59 -6.83
C LEU A 382 -13.43 0.36 -8.19
N THR A 383 -12.67 0.14 -9.26
CA THR A 383 -13.22 -0.22 -10.58
C THR A 383 -14.12 -1.45 -10.45
N LYS A 384 -13.62 -2.54 -9.85
CA LYS A 384 -14.36 -3.79 -9.71
C LYS A 384 -15.62 -3.60 -8.85
N PHE A 385 -15.49 -2.89 -7.73
CA PHE A 385 -16.63 -2.62 -6.85
C PHE A 385 -17.71 -1.81 -7.56
N THR A 386 -17.32 -0.78 -8.31
CA THR A 386 -18.23 0.08 -9.07
C THR A 386 -18.94 -0.74 -10.14
N TYR A 387 -18.22 -1.56 -10.91
CA TYR A 387 -18.81 -2.42 -11.93
C TYR A 387 -19.82 -3.43 -11.35
N VAL A 388 -19.46 -4.14 -10.27
CA VAL A 388 -20.35 -5.13 -9.64
C VAL A 388 -21.63 -4.48 -9.10
N ARG A 389 -21.55 -3.23 -8.64
CA ARG A 389 -22.68 -2.53 -8.03
C ARG A 389 -23.56 -1.78 -9.04
N CYS A 390 -22.95 -1.19 -10.07
CA CYS A 390 -23.61 -0.26 -10.97
C CYS A 390 -23.76 -0.80 -12.41
N GLY A 391 -23.03 -1.85 -12.78
CA GLY A 391 -22.97 -2.35 -14.17
C GLY A 391 -22.07 -1.55 -15.11
N CYS A 392 -21.61 -0.37 -14.67
CA CYS A 392 -20.74 0.54 -15.42
C CYS A 392 -19.56 1.00 -14.55
N VAL A 393 -18.56 1.65 -15.16
CA VAL A 393 -17.44 2.29 -14.46
C VAL A 393 -17.10 3.64 -15.08
N HIS A 394 -16.55 4.54 -14.27
CA HIS A 394 -16.21 5.89 -14.73
C HIS A 394 -15.12 5.85 -15.81
N PHE A 395 -15.20 6.73 -16.81
CA PHE A 395 -14.34 6.70 -18.00
C PHE A 395 -12.84 6.80 -17.64
N GLY A 396 -12.46 7.62 -16.65
CA GLY A 396 -11.08 7.72 -16.14
C GLY A 396 -10.57 6.50 -15.34
N MET A 397 -11.40 5.47 -15.11
CA MET A 397 -10.98 4.25 -14.42
C MET A 397 -10.51 3.18 -15.41
N PRO A 398 -9.42 2.43 -15.12
CA PRO A 398 -8.96 1.35 -15.96
C PRO A 398 -10.01 0.23 -16.00
N ARG A 399 -10.36 -0.26 -17.18
CA ARG A 399 -11.42 -1.27 -17.40
C ARG A 399 -11.19 -2.06 -18.68
N GLU A 400 -11.96 -3.13 -18.88
CA GLU A 400 -12.01 -3.91 -20.13
C GLU A 400 -13.07 -3.36 -21.10
N SER A 401 -12.93 -3.64 -22.40
CA SER A 401 -13.85 -3.13 -23.45
C SER A 401 -15.31 -3.60 -23.34
N PHE A 402 -15.63 -4.62 -22.55
CA PHE A 402 -17.04 -5.01 -22.33
C PHE A 402 -17.69 -4.25 -21.16
N MET A 403 -16.93 -3.48 -20.39
CA MET A 403 -17.42 -2.67 -19.26
C MET A 403 -17.84 -1.25 -19.70
N ASN A 404 -18.24 -1.08 -20.95
CA ASN A 404 -18.44 0.21 -21.62
C ASN A 404 -19.89 0.71 -21.64
N ASN A 405 -20.83 -0.05 -21.07
CA ASN A 405 -22.24 0.36 -20.96
C ASN A 405 -22.45 1.28 -19.77
#